data_AF-A0AAJ6VTX7-F1
#
_entry.id   AF-A0AAJ6VTX7-F1
#
_cell.length_a   1.000
_cell.length_b   1.000
_cell.length_c   1.000
_cell.angle_alpha   90.00
_cell.angle_beta   90.00
_cell.angle_gamma   90.00
#
_symmetry.space_group_name_H-M   'P 1'
#
loop_
_entity.id
_entity.type
_entity.pdbx_description
1 polymer ?
#
loop_
_entity_poly.entity_id
_entity_poly.type
_entity_poly.pdbx_seq_one_letter_code
_entity_poly.pdbx_strand_id
1 'polypeptide(L)'
;MHRTRSLDYGVVLEGEIIMELDSGEKVTMKKGDIAVQRGTMHGWRNPSKENWTRMLFVLQDCKPITAEGGKQLGEDLGHSSDLPPSDGANQ
;
A
#
# COMPACT_ATOMS: atom_id res chain seq x y z
N MET A 1 6.23 5.26 -4.22
CA MET A 1 4.80 4.87 -4.19
C MET A 1 4.63 3.67 -5.09
N HIS A 2 3.60 2.86 -4.82
CA HIS A 2 3.30 1.66 -5.60
C HIS A 2 1.81 1.30 -5.48
N ARG A 3 1.36 0.40 -6.35
CA ARG A 3 0.02 -0.18 -6.36
C ARG A 3 0.13 -1.67 -6.67
N THR A 4 -0.50 -2.48 -5.83
CA THR A 4 -0.66 -3.92 -5.98
C THR A 4 -2.13 -4.26 -6.26
N ARG A 5 -2.40 -5.39 -6.91
CA ARG A 5 -3.76 -5.90 -7.06
C ARG A 5 -4.20 -6.68 -5.82
N SER A 6 -4.32 -5.96 -4.71
CA SER A 6 -4.61 -6.56 -3.40
C SER A 6 -5.52 -5.70 -2.53
N LEU A 7 -6.13 -6.36 -1.55
CA LEU A 7 -6.67 -5.74 -0.35
C LEU A 7 -5.64 -5.90 0.76
N ASP A 8 -5.14 -4.77 1.29
CA ASP A 8 -4.11 -4.80 2.32
C ASP A 8 -4.63 -4.26 3.64
N TYR A 9 -4.26 -4.95 4.72
CA TYR A 9 -4.40 -4.45 6.08
C TYR A 9 -3.02 -4.06 6.60
N GLY A 10 -2.76 -2.76 6.63
CA GLY A 10 -1.53 -2.18 7.20
C GLY A 10 -1.78 -1.74 8.64
N VAL A 11 -1.18 -2.45 9.60
CA VAL A 11 -1.35 -2.19 11.04
C VAL A 11 -0.07 -1.59 11.62
N VAL A 12 -0.18 -0.45 12.30
CA VAL A 12 0.95 0.15 13.01
C VAL A 12 1.15 -0.57 14.34
N LEU A 13 2.22 -1.36 14.46
CA LEU A 13 2.54 -2.07 15.69
C LEU A 13 3.35 -1.22 16.67
N GLU A 14 4.19 -0.32 16.16
CA GLU A 14 5.04 0.56 16.96
C GLU A 14 5.43 1.81 16.15
N GLY A 15 5.54 2.95 16.83
CA GLY A 15 5.88 4.24 16.22
C GLY A 15 4.72 4.92 15.47
N GLU A 16 5.08 5.78 14.53
CA GLU A 16 4.17 6.49 13.63
C GLU A 16 4.59 6.29 12.17
N ILE A 17 3.63 6.23 11.25
CA ILE A 17 3.89 6.14 9.81
C ILE A 17 3.01 7.15 9.08
N ILE A 18 3.54 7.76 8.03
CA ILE A 18 2.73 8.55 7.11
C ILE A 18 2.38 7.67 5.91
N MET A 19 1.08 7.50 5.67
CA MET A 19 0.55 6.98 4.41
C MET A 19 0.35 8.15 3.45
N GLU A 20 0.95 8.08 2.26
CA GLU A 20 0.79 9.08 1.20
C GLU A 20 0.04 8.45 0.02
N LEU A 21 -0.97 9.15 -0.52
CA LEU A 21 -1.76 8.75 -1.70
C LEU A 21 -1.36 9.56 -2.93
N ASP A 22 -1.72 9.09 -4.13
CA ASP A 22 -1.41 9.77 -5.40
C ASP A 22 -2.16 11.09 -5.60
N SER A 23 -3.26 11.28 -4.86
CA SER A 23 -3.93 12.57 -4.71
C SER A 23 -3.07 13.64 -4.01
N GLY A 24 -1.95 13.24 -3.40
CA GLY A 24 -1.13 14.08 -2.52
C GLY A 24 -1.61 14.11 -1.07
N GLU A 25 -2.73 13.45 -0.76
CA GLU A 25 -3.21 13.30 0.61
C GLU A 25 -2.21 12.51 1.46
N LYS A 26 -2.02 12.96 2.71
CA LYS A 26 -1.12 12.34 3.67
C LYS A 26 -1.84 12.13 4.98
N VAL A 27 -1.81 10.90 5.49
CA VAL A 27 -2.40 10.54 6.77
C VAL A 27 -1.30 10.03 7.69
N THR A 28 -1.12 10.70 8.83
CA THR A 28 -0.25 10.20 9.90
C THR A 28 -1.03 9.18 10.72
N MET A 29 -0.54 7.94 10.71
CA MET A 29 -1.07 6.83 11.50
C MET A 29 -0.15 6.56 12.68
N LYS A 30 -0.75 6.23 13.82
CA LYS A 30 -0.06 5.94 15.09
C LYS A 30 -0.25 4.48 15.48
N LYS A 31 0.52 4.03 16.47
CA LYS A 31 0.38 2.68 17.06
C LYS A 31 -1.09 2.32 17.33
N GLY A 32 -1.51 1.19 16.78
CA GLY A 32 -2.88 0.68 16.86
C GLY A 32 -3.77 1.02 15.67
N ASP A 33 -3.40 2.02 14.86
CA ASP A 33 -4.15 2.40 13.66
C ASP A 33 -4.03 1.32 12.56
N ILE A 34 -5.09 1.20 11.78
CA ILE A 34 -5.19 0.24 10.68
C ILE A 34 -5.59 0.97 9.40
N ALA A 35 -4.77 0.85 8.37
CA ALA A 35 -5.12 1.22 7.02
C ALA A 35 -5.75 0.02 6.31
N VAL A 36 -6.91 0.24 5.70
CA VAL A 36 -7.56 -0.71 4.80
C VAL A 36 -7.34 -0.22 3.37
N GLN A 37 -6.31 -0.76 2.73
CA GLN A 37 -5.87 -0.32 1.41
C GLN A 37 -6.55 -1.15 0.32
N ARG A 38 -7.36 -0.50 -0.52
CA ARG A 38 -8.25 -1.16 -1.50
C ARG A 38 -7.69 -1.05 -2.91
N GLY A 39 -6.40 -1.36 -3.08
CA GLY A 39 -5.72 -1.28 -4.38
C GLY A 39 -5.46 0.15 -4.87
N THR A 40 -5.36 1.14 -3.96
CA THR A 40 -4.98 2.51 -4.35
C THR A 40 -3.46 2.67 -4.43
N MET A 41 -3.00 3.64 -5.22
CA MET A 41 -1.59 4.00 -5.27
C MET A 41 -1.18 4.64 -3.93
N HIS A 42 -0.19 4.07 -3.27
CA HIS A 42 0.18 4.50 -1.93
C HIS A 42 1.68 4.36 -1.63
N GLY A 43 2.11 5.05 -0.58
CA GLY A 43 3.47 4.98 -0.06
C GLY A 43 3.49 5.13 1.45
N TRP A 44 4.54 4.59 2.07
CA TRP A 44 4.75 4.62 3.50
C TRP A 44 6.04 5.37 3.80
N ARG A 45 5.99 6.33 4.72
CA ARG A 45 7.16 7.10 5.13
C ARG A 45 7.22 7.20 6.64
N ASN A 46 8.35 6.77 7.23
CA ASN A 46 8.62 7.04 8.63
C ASN A 46 8.94 8.55 8.77
N PRO A 47 8.15 9.32 9.54
CA PRO A 47 8.42 10.74 9.75
C PRO A 47 9.60 11.00 10.71
N SER A 48 9.95 10.03 11.55
CA SER A 48 11.01 10.19 12.54
C SER A 48 12.39 10.08 11.91
N LYS A 49 13.31 10.93 12.40
CA LYS A 49 14.75 10.85 12.08
C LYS A 49 15.54 9.99 13.05
N GLU A 50 14.96 9.66 14.20
CA GLU A 50 15.66 9.04 15.34
C GLU A 50 15.05 7.69 15.72
N ASN A 51 13.74 7.52 15.54
CA ASN A 51 13.00 6.33 15.95
C ASN A 51 12.60 5.49 14.74
N TRP A 52 12.58 4.17 14.93
CA TRP A 52 12.02 3.24 13.97
C TRP A 52 10.50 3.12 14.12
N THR A 53 9.86 2.59 13.08
CA THR A 53 8.43 2.25 13.06
C THR A 53 8.30 0.81 12.58
N ARG A 54 7.28 0.09 13.06
CA ARG A 54 6.98 -1.28 12.60
C ARG A 54 5.54 -1.41 12.17
N MET A 55 5.39 -1.97 10.98
CA MET A 55 4.12 -2.31 10.36
C MET A 55 3.96 -3.83 10.28
N LEU A 56 2.74 -4.31 10.46
CA LEU A 56 2.30 -5.61 9.97
C LEU A 56 1.46 -5.38 8.72
N PHE A 57 1.75 -6.13 7.66
CA PHE A 57 0.92 -6.15 6.46
C PHE A 57 0.36 -7.56 6.23
N VAL A 58 -0.94 -7.62 5.98
CA VAL A 58 -1.61 -8.78 5.40
C VAL A 58 -2.12 -8.36 4.02
N LEU A 59 -1.59 -8.97 2.96
CA LEU A 59 -1.97 -8.69 1.58
C LEU A 59 -2.78 -9.87 1.04
N GLN A 60 -4.00 -9.60 0.58
CA GLN A 60 -4.89 -10.59 0.00
C GLN A 60 -5.11 -10.25 -1.48
N ASP A 61 -4.86 -11.19 -2.39
CA ASP A 61 -5.18 -11.02 -3.82
C ASP A 61 -6.67 -10.65 -3.99
N CYS A 62 -6.95 -9.80 -4.97
CA CYS A 62 -8.29 -9.32 -5.24
C CYS A 62 -8.61 -9.32 -6.75
N LYS A 63 -9.90 -9.16 -7.07
CA LYS A 63 -10.36 -9.01 -8.45
C LYS A 63 -9.75 -7.75 -9.09
N PRO A 64 -9.67 -7.66 -10.43
CA PRO A 64 -9.18 -6.47 -11.13
C PRO A 64 -9.81 -5.18 -10.62
N ILE A 65 -8.97 -4.20 -10.33
CA ILE A 65 -9.38 -2.89 -9.80
C ILE A 65 -9.92 -2.06 -10.97
N THR A 66 -11.15 -1.58 -10.84
CA THR A 66 -11.80 -0.75 -11.87
C THR A 66 -12.05 0.64 -11.31
N ALA A 67 -11.43 1.64 -11.93
CA ALA A 67 -11.65 3.05 -11.63
C ALA A 67 -12.93 3.57 -12.31
N GLU A 68 -13.29 4.81 -12.00
CA GLU A 68 -14.40 5.51 -12.66
C GLU A 68 -14.24 5.49 -14.19
N GLY A 69 -15.36 5.33 -14.90
CA GLY A 69 -15.37 5.18 -16.36
C GLY A 69 -14.92 3.80 -16.86
N GLY A 70 -14.77 2.80 -15.99
CA GLY A 70 -14.48 1.42 -16.39
C GLY A 70 -13.01 1.14 -16.67
N LYS A 71 -12.11 2.09 -16.39
CA LYS A 71 -10.67 1.91 -16.59
C LYS A 71 -10.13 0.89 -15.60
N GLN A 72 -9.58 -0.22 -16.10
CA GLN A 72 -8.83 -1.15 -15.26
C GLN A 72 -7.50 -0.54 -14.83
N LEU A 73 -7.18 -0.67 -13.54
CA LEU A 73 -5.92 -0.25 -12.96
C LEU A 73 -5.02 -1.46 -12.80
N GLY A 74 -3.87 -1.42 -13.47
CA GLY A 74 -2.83 -2.44 -13.34
C GLY A 74 -1.94 -2.22 -12.12
N GLU A 75 -1.02 -3.15 -11.92
CA GLU A 75 0.04 -3.03 -10.92
C GLU A 75 1.08 -2.00 -11.35
N ASP A 76 1.65 -1.35 -10.35
CA ASP A 76 2.79 -0.46 -10.49
C ASP A 76 3.66 -0.67 -9.26
N LEU A 77 4.72 -1.46 -9.41
CA LEU A 77 5.63 -1.79 -8.32
C LEU A 77 6.74 -0.73 -8.15
N GLY A 78 6.61 0.44 -8.78
CA GLY A 78 7.62 1.49 -8.74
C GLY A 78 8.98 1.02 -9.28
N HIS A 79 10.03 1.11 -8.46
CA HIS A 79 11.40 0.75 -8.86
C HIS A 79 11.71 -0.75 -8.76
N SER A 80 10.80 -1.56 -8.22
CA SER A 80 10.99 -3.00 -8.07
C SER A 80 10.45 -3.77 -9.27
N SER A 81 11.15 -3.67 -10.40
CA SER A 81 10.80 -4.37 -11.66
C SER A 81 10.92 -5.89 -11.59
N ASP A 82 11.70 -6.40 -10.63
CA ASP A 82 12.10 -7.81 -10.60
C ASP A 82 11.23 -8.65 -9.65
N LEU A 83 10.21 -8.04 -9.02
CA LEU A 83 9.28 -8.74 -8.14
C LEU A 83 8.20 -9.45 -8.96
N PRO A 84 7.81 -10.68 -8.58
CA PRO A 84 6.71 -11.38 -9.22
C PRO A 84 5.39 -10.62 -9.03
N PRO A 85 4.42 -10.80 -9.95
CA PRO A 85 3.10 -10.19 -9.85
C PRO A 85 2.40 -10.52 -8.53
N SER A 86 1.62 -9.56 -8.03
CA SER A 86 0.90 -9.69 -6.76
C SER A 86 -0.14 -10.82 -6.76
N ASP A 87 -0.63 -11.19 -7.94
CA ASP A 87 -1.62 -12.23 -8.15
C ASP A 87 -1.04 -13.65 -8.29
N GLY A 88 0.28 -13.78 -8.17
CA GLY A 88 0.97 -15.05 -8.33
C GLY A 88 0.89 -15.63 -9.74
N ALA A 89 0.48 -14.86 -10.75
CA ALA A 89 0.38 -15.33 -12.12
C ALA A 89 1.76 -15.33 -12.81
N ASN A 90 2.50 -16.43 -12.63
CA ASN A 90 3.23 -17.08 -13.72
C ASN A 90 2.31 -18.15 -14.32
N GLN A 91 1.23 -17.75 -14.99
CA GLN A 91 0.37 -18.63 -15.78
C GLN A 91 0.27 -18.15 -17.22
#